data_AF-A0A940I8A8-F1
#
_entry.id   AF-A0A940I8A8-F1
#
_cell.length_a   1.000
_cell.length_b   1.000
_cell.length_c   1.000
_cell.angle_alpha   90.00
_cell.angle_beta   90.00
_cell.angle_gamma   90.00
#
_symmetry.space_group_name_H-M   'P 1'
#
loop_
_entity.id
_entity.type
_entity.pdbx_description
1 polymer ?
#
loop_
_entity_poly.entity_id
_entity_poly.type
_entity_poly.pdbx_seq_one_letter_code
_entity_poly.pdbx_strand_id
1 'polypeptide(L)'
;MLAFEFLLKFAYSLIITMVATTFAGATVFSFYKVSRKPGLSFKIMNVPLLGLLTIIISFVTDSKITSAFLFFFAYLFIMRRLSEHLSKFDDVFRAFFLSMGYTRQEYLMNILFKYGKWKLINSMLSFSLITTSILVVLSETRRLIPDQAASITAVLLVLFAIIYAFNWIGERDGNKLSNPE
;
A
#
# COMPACT_ATOMS: atom_id res chain seq x y z
N MET A 1 25.87 -1.48 -13.93
CA MET A 1 25.78 -2.19 -12.64
C MET A 1 24.54 -1.74 -11.85
N LEU A 2 24.35 -0.44 -11.60
CA LEU A 2 23.19 0.13 -10.87
C LEU A 2 21.82 -0.26 -11.45
N ALA A 3 21.65 -0.24 -12.78
CA ALA A 3 20.38 -0.63 -13.41
C ALA A 3 20.02 -2.12 -13.19
N PHE A 4 21.02 -3.00 -13.11
CA PHE A 4 20.80 -4.43 -12.85
C PHE A 4 20.44 -4.68 -11.38
N GLU A 5 21.10 -3.98 -10.44
CA GLU A 5 20.74 -4.02 -9.02
C GLU A 5 19.34 -3.47 -8.75
N PHE A 6 18.95 -2.40 -9.44
CA PHE A 6 17.60 -1.86 -9.39
C PHE A 6 16.58 -2.92 -9.85
N LEU A 7 16.84 -3.59 -10.98
CA LEU A 7 15.94 -4.60 -11.54
C LEU A 7 15.80 -5.81 -10.60
N LEU A 8 16.88 -6.27 -9.98
CA LEU A 8 16.85 -7.35 -8.99
C LEU A 8 16.05 -6.96 -7.74
N LYS A 9 16.30 -5.78 -7.16
CA LYS A 9 15.53 -5.27 -6.02
C LYS A 9 14.05 -5.11 -6.39
N PHE A 10 13.77 -4.71 -7.62
CA PHE A 10 12.41 -4.57 -8.15
C PHE A 10 11.70 -5.90 -8.32
N ALA A 11 12.35 -6.91 -8.90
CA ALA A 11 11.79 -8.25 -8.97
C ALA A 11 11.50 -8.81 -7.57
N TYR A 12 12.40 -8.58 -6.61
CA TYR A 12 12.22 -9.01 -5.22
C TYR A 12 11.02 -8.33 -4.55
N SER A 13 10.89 -7.01 -4.68
CA SER A 13 9.73 -6.29 -4.13
C SER A 13 8.42 -6.71 -4.82
N LEU A 14 8.46 -7.03 -6.11
CA LEU A 14 7.32 -7.55 -6.85
C LEU A 14 6.86 -8.91 -6.31
N ILE A 15 7.78 -9.83 -6.03
CA ILE A 15 7.44 -11.11 -5.39
C ILE A 15 6.76 -10.88 -4.03
N ILE A 16 7.34 -10.01 -3.19
CA ILE A 16 6.76 -9.67 -1.87
C ILE A 16 5.34 -9.11 -2.03
N THR A 17 5.13 -8.16 -2.94
CA THR A 17 3.79 -7.58 -3.17
C THR A 17 2.80 -8.57 -3.73
N MET A 18 3.24 -9.50 -4.57
CA MET A 18 2.36 -10.53 -5.12
C MET A 18 1.83 -11.42 -4.01
N VAL A 19 2.71 -11.90 -3.12
CA VAL A 19 2.33 -12.69 -1.95
C VAL A 19 1.43 -11.87 -1.03
N ALA A 20 1.80 -10.63 -0.71
CA ALA A 20 1.01 -9.74 0.12
C ALA A 20 -0.39 -9.47 -0.46
N THR A 21 -0.53 -9.41 -1.79
CA THR A 21 -1.82 -9.19 -2.44
C THR A 21 -2.74 -10.40 -2.31
N THR A 22 -2.19 -11.61 -2.44
CA THR A 22 -2.96 -12.84 -2.22
C THR A 22 -3.50 -12.90 -0.79
N PHE A 23 -2.66 -12.57 0.20
CA PHE A 23 -3.09 -12.47 1.60
C PHE A 23 -4.13 -11.38 1.80
N ALA A 24 -3.90 -10.17 1.29
CA ALA A 24 -4.84 -9.06 1.38
C ALA A 24 -6.20 -9.40 0.75
N GLY A 25 -6.21 -10.02 -0.43
CA GLY A 25 -7.42 -10.51 -1.09
C GLY A 25 -8.17 -11.52 -0.22
N ALA A 26 -7.48 -12.54 0.31
CA ALA A 26 -8.07 -13.53 1.21
C ALA A 26 -8.66 -12.89 2.47
N THR A 27 -7.96 -11.92 3.05
CA THR A 27 -8.45 -11.15 4.20
C THR A 27 -9.73 -10.39 3.86
N VAL A 28 -9.79 -9.69 2.72
CA VAL A 28 -11.01 -9.00 2.27
C VAL A 28 -12.17 -9.97 2.12
N PHE A 29 -11.96 -11.15 1.50
CA PHE A 29 -12.99 -12.19 1.38
C PHE A 29 -13.49 -12.67 2.74
N SER A 30 -12.59 -12.89 3.70
CA SER A 30 -12.94 -13.32 5.06
C SER A 30 -13.71 -12.23 5.80
N PHE A 31 -13.28 -10.97 5.74
CA PHE A 31 -13.94 -9.86 6.40
C PHE A 31 -15.33 -9.57 5.82
N TYR A 32 -15.51 -9.65 4.50
CA TYR A 32 -16.84 -9.45 3.89
C TYR A 32 -17.84 -10.57 4.22
N LYS A 33 -17.35 -11.76 4.61
CA LYS A 33 -18.19 -12.82 5.15
C LYS A 33 -18.80 -12.45 6.51
N VAL A 34 -18.07 -11.65 7.31
CA VAL A 34 -18.38 -11.39 8.73
C VAL A 34 -18.88 -9.96 8.99
N SER A 35 -18.33 -8.94 8.34
CA SER A 35 -18.61 -7.52 8.60
C SER A 35 -18.99 -6.76 7.33
N ARG A 36 -19.92 -5.80 7.46
CA ARG A 36 -20.46 -5.00 6.34
C ARG A 36 -19.60 -3.79 5.97
N LYS A 37 -18.66 -3.37 6.82
CA LYS A 37 -17.81 -2.18 6.59
C LYS A 37 -16.34 -2.49 6.91
N PRO A 38 -15.38 -2.17 6.01
CA PRO A 38 -13.97 -2.25 6.34
C PRO A 38 -13.64 -1.22 7.43
N GLY A 39 -13.08 -1.68 8.56
CA GLY A 39 -12.71 -0.84 9.69
C GLY A 39 -11.59 0.18 9.37
N LEU A 40 -11.46 1.19 10.23
CA LEU A 40 -10.44 2.27 10.18
C LEU A 40 -9.01 1.76 10.01
N SER A 41 -8.69 0.57 10.54
CA SER A 41 -7.36 -0.06 10.45
C SER A 41 -6.91 -0.29 9.00
N PHE A 42 -7.83 -0.44 8.05
CA PHE A 42 -7.48 -0.63 6.65
C PHE A 42 -7.06 0.65 5.93
N LYS A 43 -7.22 1.84 6.53
CA LYS A 43 -6.93 3.11 5.85
C LYS A 43 -5.57 3.74 6.20
N ILE A 44 -4.80 3.14 7.10
CA ILE A 44 -3.62 3.78 7.72
C ILE A 44 -2.44 3.95 6.76
N MET A 45 -2.21 2.99 5.84
CA MET A 45 -0.97 2.95 5.05
C MET A 45 -1.04 3.75 3.74
N ASN A 46 -0.85 5.08 3.79
CA ASN A 46 -0.70 5.92 2.59
C ASN A 46 0.72 5.87 2.00
N VAL A 47 0.88 6.46 0.80
CA VAL A 47 2.17 6.56 0.11
C VAL A 47 3.24 7.28 0.94
N PRO A 48 2.96 8.42 1.62
CA PRO A 48 3.95 9.06 2.47
C PRO A 48 4.41 8.19 3.66
N LEU A 49 3.50 7.48 4.32
CA LEU A 49 3.84 6.57 5.42
C LEU A 49 4.66 5.38 4.93
N LEU A 50 4.31 4.83 3.77
CA LEU A 50 5.10 3.78 3.13
C LEU A 50 6.53 4.27 2.89
N GLY A 51 6.71 5.49 2.39
CA GLY A 51 8.03 6.08 2.18
C GLY A 51 8.82 6.22 3.48
N LEU A 52 8.19 6.78 4.51
CA LEU A 52 8.78 6.96 5.84
C LEU A 52 9.25 5.61 6.43
N LEU A 53 8.36 4.61 6.46
CA LEU A 53 8.67 3.29 7.00
C LEU A 53 9.75 2.55 6.21
N THR A 54 9.78 2.73 4.88
CA THR A 54 10.82 2.16 4.02
C THR A 54 12.19 2.79 4.30
N ILE A 55 12.24 4.08 4.61
CA ILE A 55 13.50 4.74 5.03
C ILE A 55 13.96 4.19 6.38
N ILE A 56 13.05 4.04 7.35
CA ILE A 56 13.38 3.49 8.68
C ILE A 56 13.94 2.07 8.55
N ILE A 57 13.26 1.19 7.80
CA ILE A 57 13.71 -0.20 7.68
C ILE A 57 15.03 -0.33 6.92
N SER A 58 15.38 0.64 6.07
CA SER A 58 16.69 0.68 5.38
C SER A 58 17.88 0.84 6.34
N PHE A 59 17.67 1.14 7.62
CA PHE A 59 18.71 1.13 8.65
C PHE A 59 18.86 -0.23 9.34
N VAL A 60 17.90 -1.14 9.18
CA VAL A 60 17.98 -2.48 9.76
C VAL A 60 18.91 -3.33 8.92
N THR A 61 20.00 -3.78 9.55
CA THR A 61 21.06 -4.58 8.91
C THR A 61 20.61 -6.01 8.60
N ASP A 62 19.62 -6.53 9.32
CA ASP A 62 19.13 -7.90 9.13
C ASP A 62 18.18 -8.00 7.93
N SER A 63 18.65 -8.68 6.89
CA SER A 63 17.89 -8.94 5.65
C SER A 63 16.56 -9.67 5.84
N LYS A 64 16.43 -10.56 6.84
CA LYS A 64 15.20 -11.31 7.11
C LYS A 64 14.15 -10.44 7.78
N ILE A 65 14.58 -9.59 8.70
CA ILE A 65 13.71 -8.64 9.39
C ILE A 65 13.19 -7.62 8.39
N THR A 66 14.07 -7.08 7.54
CA THR A 66 13.70 -6.13 6.50
C THR A 66 12.67 -6.69 5.52
N SER A 67 12.82 -7.95 5.07
CA SER A 67 11.85 -8.57 4.16
C SER A 67 10.49 -8.81 4.82
N ALA A 68 10.47 -9.20 6.10
CA ALA A 68 9.22 -9.36 6.87
C ALA A 68 8.48 -8.02 7.00
N PHE A 69 9.18 -6.94 7.34
CA PHE A 69 8.57 -5.61 7.42
C PHE A 69 8.08 -5.10 6.06
N LEU A 70 8.85 -5.30 4.99
CA LEU A 70 8.42 -4.97 3.62
C LEU A 70 7.14 -5.74 3.24
N PHE A 71 7.01 -7.01 3.65
CA PHE A 71 5.78 -7.77 3.48
C PHE A 71 4.60 -7.14 4.24
N PHE A 72 4.77 -6.77 5.51
CA PHE A 72 3.73 -6.10 6.27
C PHE A 72 3.32 -4.75 5.66
N PHE A 73 4.30 -3.97 5.17
CA PHE A 73 4.02 -2.70 4.51
C PHE A 73 3.24 -2.90 3.21
N ALA A 74 3.64 -3.88 2.40
CA ALA A 74 2.92 -4.24 1.17
C ALA A 74 1.49 -4.64 1.48
N TYR A 75 1.31 -5.52 2.46
CA TYR A 75 0.00 -6.00 2.89
C TYR A 75 -0.91 -4.85 3.30
N LEU A 76 -0.47 -3.96 4.19
CA LEU A 76 -1.26 -2.82 4.64
C LEU A 76 -1.55 -1.83 3.51
N PHE A 77 -0.59 -1.59 2.61
CA PHE A 77 -0.76 -0.71 1.45
C PHE A 77 -1.84 -1.25 0.50
N ILE A 78 -1.79 -2.54 0.18
CA ILE A 78 -2.77 -3.19 -0.70
C ILE A 78 -4.15 -3.23 -0.05
N MET A 79 -4.23 -3.54 1.24
CA MET A 79 -5.49 -3.52 2.00
C MET A 79 -6.15 -2.13 1.96
N ARG A 80 -5.37 -1.06 2.06
CA ARG A 80 -5.88 0.30 1.89
C ARG A 80 -6.43 0.54 0.49
N ARG A 81 -5.67 0.21 -0.55
CA ARG A 81 -6.10 0.40 -1.95
C ARG A 81 -7.36 -0.38 -2.30
N LEU A 82 -7.49 -1.58 -1.75
CA LEU A 82 -8.67 -2.43 -1.85
C LEU A 82 -9.85 -1.80 -1.11
N SER A 83 -9.66 -1.33 0.13
CA SER A 83 -10.69 -0.63 0.90
C SER A 83 -11.21 0.61 0.17
N GLU A 84 -10.31 1.46 -0.35
CA GLU A 84 -10.65 2.62 -1.21
C GLU A 84 -11.34 2.22 -2.52
N HIS A 85 -11.15 0.99 -3.00
CA HIS A 85 -11.81 0.53 -4.22
C HIS A 85 -13.24 0.09 -3.91
N LEU A 86 -13.37 -0.73 -2.88
CA LEU A 86 -14.63 -1.31 -2.43
C LEU A 86 -15.57 -0.23 -1.91
N SER A 87 -15.05 0.82 -1.26
CA SER A 87 -15.85 1.95 -0.79
C SER A 87 -16.45 2.81 -1.91
N LYS A 88 -15.94 2.71 -3.14
CA LYS A 88 -16.52 3.43 -4.29
C LYS A 88 -17.74 2.72 -4.87
N PHE A 89 -17.91 1.43 -4.57
CA PHE A 89 -19.09 0.69 -4.97
C PHE A 89 -20.15 0.89 -3.90
N ASP A 90 -21.06 1.82 -4.21
CA ASP A 90 -22.14 2.27 -3.34
C ASP A 90 -23.03 1.12 -2.86
N ASP A 91 -23.68 1.30 -1.71
CA ASP A 91 -24.62 0.32 -1.14
C ASP A 91 -25.79 0.03 -2.12
N VAL A 92 -26.12 1.00 -2.99
CA VAL A 92 -27.11 0.89 -4.08
C VAL A 92 -26.66 -0.09 -5.17
N PHE A 93 -25.37 -0.04 -5.56
CA PHE A 93 -24.82 -0.95 -6.58
C PHE A 93 -24.77 -2.38 -6.06
N ARG A 94 -24.51 -2.54 -4.76
CA ARG A 94 -24.62 -3.82 -4.07
C ARG A 94 -26.05 -4.34 -4.02
N ALA A 95 -27.03 -3.49 -3.71
CA ALA A 95 -28.45 -3.87 -3.67
C ALA A 95 -28.95 -4.33 -5.05
N PHE A 96 -28.53 -3.64 -6.12
CA PHE A 96 -28.85 -4.01 -7.51
C PHE A 96 -28.27 -5.37 -7.92
N PHE A 97 -27.04 -5.70 -7.52
CA PHE A 97 -26.47 -7.01 -7.80
C PHE A 97 -27.15 -8.13 -7.00
N LEU A 98 -27.55 -7.86 -5.75
CA LEU A 98 -28.30 -8.82 -4.96
C LEU A 98 -29.71 -9.04 -5.53
N SER A 99 -30.36 -8.02 -6.11
CA SER A 99 -31.67 -8.17 -6.74
C SER A 99 -31.63 -8.95 -8.06
N MET A 100 -30.47 -9.01 -8.73
CA MET A 100 -30.23 -9.90 -9.88
C MET A 100 -30.02 -11.37 -9.50
N GLY A 101 -30.07 -11.72 -8.20
CA GLY A 101 -29.91 -13.10 -7.72
C GLY A 101 -28.47 -13.53 -7.49
N TYR A 102 -27.49 -12.63 -7.60
CA TYR A 102 -26.10 -12.96 -7.30
C TYR A 102 -25.88 -13.13 -5.80
N THR A 103 -25.03 -14.10 -5.44
CA THR A 103 -24.57 -14.24 -4.06
C THR A 103 -23.58 -13.13 -3.70
N ARG A 104 -23.44 -12.85 -2.39
CA ARG A 104 -22.45 -11.87 -1.90
C ARG A 104 -21.02 -12.22 -2.32
N GLN A 105 -20.70 -13.50 -2.46
CA GLN A 105 -19.37 -13.96 -2.85
C GLN A 105 -19.10 -13.73 -4.34
N GLU A 106 -20.09 -14.01 -5.20
CA GLU A 106 -19.98 -13.76 -6.65
C GLU A 106 -19.89 -12.27 -6.96
N TYR A 107 -20.65 -11.43 -6.23
CA TYR A 107 -20.54 -9.97 -6.33
C TYR A 107 -19.11 -9.50 -6.03
N LEU A 108 -18.52 -9.99 -4.94
CA LEU A 108 -17.19 -9.59 -4.50
C LEU A 108 -16.11 -10.10 -5.45
N MET A 109 -16.22 -11.35 -5.91
CA MET A 109 -15.36 -11.91 -6.96
C MET A 109 -15.39 -11.04 -8.23
N ASN A 110 -16.57 -10.66 -8.70
CA ASN A 110 -16.70 -9.81 -9.87
C ASN A 110 -16.10 -8.41 -9.64
N ILE A 111 -16.33 -7.79 -8.49
CA ILE A 111 -15.74 -6.48 -8.22
C ILE A 111 -14.22 -6.55 -8.10
N LEU A 112 -13.69 -7.52 -7.34
CA LEU A 112 -12.27 -7.61 -7.04
C LEU A 112 -11.47 -8.03 -8.28
N PHE A 113 -11.94 -9.03 -9.02
CA PHE A 113 -11.18 -9.64 -10.13
C PHE A 113 -11.61 -9.14 -11.51
N LYS A 114 -12.87 -8.78 -11.74
CA LYS A 114 -13.30 -8.27 -13.06
C LYS A 114 -12.98 -6.78 -13.20
N TYR A 115 -13.36 -5.99 -12.20
CA TYR A 115 -13.19 -4.54 -12.22
C TYR A 115 -11.93 -4.06 -11.47
N GLY A 116 -11.54 -4.77 -10.42
CA GLY A 116 -10.40 -4.40 -9.56
C GLY A 116 -9.03 -4.88 -10.02
N LYS A 117 -8.92 -5.78 -11.01
CA LYS A 117 -7.64 -6.35 -11.47
C LYS A 117 -6.60 -5.29 -11.84
N TRP A 118 -7.01 -4.28 -12.59
CA TRP A 118 -6.11 -3.20 -13.03
C TRP A 118 -5.67 -2.33 -11.85
N LYS A 119 -6.56 -2.11 -10.88
CA LYS A 119 -6.25 -1.36 -9.67
C LYS A 119 -5.28 -2.13 -8.76
N LEU A 120 -5.42 -3.46 -8.68
CA LEU A 120 -4.51 -4.34 -7.95
C LEU A 120 -3.12 -4.37 -8.60
N ILE A 121 -3.04 -4.57 -9.92
CA ILE A 121 -1.79 -4.52 -10.67
C ILE A 121 -1.10 -3.17 -10.49
N ASN A 122 -1.84 -2.06 -10.63
CA ASN A 122 -1.30 -0.73 -10.41
C ASN A 122 -0.78 -0.54 -8.97
N SER A 123 -1.46 -1.12 -7.98
CA SER A 123 -1.04 -1.05 -6.57
C SER A 123 0.24 -1.84 -6.31
N MET A 124 0.37 -3.05 -6.88
CA MET A 124 1.60 -3.84 -6.83
C MET A 124 2.77 -3.07 -7.44
N LEU A 125 2.60 -2.58 -8.68
CA LEU A 125 3.63 -1.82 -9.39
C LEU A 125 4.03 -0.55 -8.65
N SER A 126 3.05 0.20 -8.13
CA SER A 126 3.30 1.41 -7.35
C SER A 126 4.12 1.12 -6.09
N PHE A 127 3.75 0.10 -5.30
CA PHE A 127 4.51 -0.28 -4.11
C PHE A 127 5.94 -0.69 -4.50
N SER A 128 6.08 -1.56 -5.50
CA SER A 128 7.37 -2.06 -5.95
C SER A 128 8.27 -0.92 -6.43
N LEU A 129 7.74 0.03 -7.20
CA LEU A 129 8.51 1.20 -7.66
C LEU A 129 8.92 2.12 -6.52
N ILE A 130 8.00 2.46 -5.60
CA ILE A 130 8.28 3.39 -4.50
C ILE A 130 9.36 2.79 -3.58
N THR A 131 9.16 1.54 -3.14
CA THR A 131 10.08 0.90 -2.20
C THR A 131 11.47 0.71 -2.77
N THR A 132 11.56 0.29 -4.04
CA THR A 132 12.85 0.07 -4.71
C THR A 132 13.59 1.36 -4.98
N SER A 133 12.87 2.41 -5.40
CA SER A 133 13.46 3.73 -5.62
C SER A 133 14.07 4.27 -4.33
N ILE A 134 13.36 4.17 -3.21
CA ILE A 134 13.87 4.60 -1.90
C ILE A 134 15.11 3.80 -1.50
N LEU A 135 15.04 2.46 -1.57
CA LEU A 135 16.17 1.61 -1.17
C LEU A 135 17.41 1.82 -2.04
N VAL A 136 17.24 2.07 -3.33
CA VAL A 136 18.36 2.33 -4.26
C VAL A 136 18.94 3.72 -4.02
N VAL A 137 18.10 4.75 -3.91
CA VAL A 137 18.57 6.12 -3.60
C VAL A 137 19.33 6.15 -2.29
N LEU A 138 18.83 5.48 -1.25
CA LEU A 138 19.52 5.41 0.05
C LEU A 138 20.83 4.62 0.00
N SER A 139 20.89 3.54 -0.79
CA SER A 139 22.15 2.80 -0.95
C SER A 139 23.19 3.61 -1.72
N GLU A 140 22.77 4.35 -2.74
CA GLU A 140 23.68 5.18 -3.54
C GLU A 140 24.15 6.42 -2.79
N THR A 141 23.30 7.08 -2.00
CA THR A 141 23.74 8.20 -1.16
C THR A 141 24.76 7.77 -0.11
N ARG A 142 24.56 6.59 0.52
CA ARG A 142 25.54 6.01 1.46
C ARG A 142 26.87 5.67 0.78
N ARG A 143 26.85 5.26 -0.49
CA ARG A 143 28.04 4.92 -1.26
C ARG A 143 28.82 6.15 -1.73
N LEU A 144 28.11 7.17 -2.21
CA LEU A 144 28.72 8.35 -2.84
C LEU A 144 29.19 9.39 -1.82
N ILE A 145 28.44 9.61 -0.73
CA ILE A 145 28.73 10.66 0.25
C ILE A 145 28.45 10.12 1.67
N PRO A 146 29.31 9.25 2.21
CA PRO A 146 29.07 8.58 3.51
C PRO A 146 28.91 9.57 4.66
N ASP A 147 29.69 10.66 4.66
CA ASP A 147 29.69 11.66 5.74
C ASP A 147 28.38 12.47 5.82
N GLN A 148 27.72 12.68 4.69
CA GLN A 148 26.45 13.42 4.62
C GLN A 148 25.23 12.52 4.53
N ALA A 149 25.40 11.21 4.33
CA ALA A 149 24.30 10.28 4.14
C ALA A 149 23.30 10.31 5.29
N ALA A 150 23.78 10.39 6.54
CA ALA A 150 22.92 10.47 7.73
C ALA A 150 22.09 11.77 7.80
N SER A 151 22.66 12.89 7.34
CA SER A 151 21.94 14.16 7.28
C SER A 151 20.86 14.14 6.19
N ILE A 152 21.21 13.63 5.00
CA ILE A 152 20.27 13.51 3.88
C ILE A 152 19.10 12.57 4.22
N THR A 153 19.36 11.44 4.88
CA THR A 153 18.30 10.53 5.31
C THR A 153 17.39 11.16 6.38
N ALA A 154 17.95 11.94 7.31
CA ALA A 154 17.17 12.66 8.32
C ALA A 154 16.24 13.72 7.67
N VAL A 155 16.76 14.47 6.69
CA VAL A 155 15.93 15.45 5.94
C VAL A 155 14.81 14.74 5.19
N LEU A 156 15.09 13.62 4.52
CA LEU A 156 14.07 12.82 3.85
C LEU A 156 13.00 12.31 4.82
N LEU A 157 13.40 11.81 6.00
CA LEU A 157 12.44 11.38 7.04
C LEU A 157 11.51 12.51 7.47
N VAL A 158 12.06 13.70 7.74
CA VAL A 158 11.27 14.87 8.13
C VAL A 158 10.33 15.29 7.00
N LEU A 159 10.78 15.32 5.76
CA LEU A 159 9.94 15.63 4.60
C LEU A 159 8.78 14.64 4.45
N PHE A 160 9.03 13.33 4.55
CA PHE A 160 7.97 12.32 4.47
C PHE A 160 6.99 12.42 5.65
N ALA A 161 7.47 12.77 6.85
CA ALA A 161 6.61 13.00 8.02
C ALA A 161 5.70 14.22 7.83
N ILE A 162 6.23 15.31 7.29
CA ILE A 162 5.46 16.52 6.96
C ILE A 162 4.41 16.21 5.89
N ILE A 163 4.79 15.54 4.80
CA ILE A 163 3.85 15.16 3.74
C ILE A 163 2.78 14.21 4.28
N TYR A 164 3.14 13.28 5.17
CA TYR A 164 2.18 12.41 5.83
C TYR A 164 1.16 13.20 6.65
N ALA A 165 1.61 14.16 7.46
CA ALA A 165 0.74 15.02 8.25
C ALA A 165 -0.21 15.84 7.37
N PHE A 166 0.28 16.43 6.28
CA PHE A 166 -0.56 17.15 5.33
C PHE A 166 -1.59 16.26 4.64
N ASN A 167 -1.18 15.06 4.22
CA ASN A 167 -2.08 14.11 3.56
C ASN A 167 -3.16 13.61 4.54
N TRP A 168 -2.80 13.38 5.80
CA TRP A 168 -3.75 13.03 6.86
C TRP A 168 -4.80 14.14 7.09
N ILE A 169 -4.37 15.41 7.12
CA ILE A 169 -5.28 16.56 7.24
C ILE A 169 -6.21 16.62 6.02
N GLY A 170 -5.66 16.51 4.80
CA GLY A 170 -6.44 16.51 3.56
C GLY A 170 -7.46 15.37 3.48
N GLU A 171 -7.09 14.16 3.91
CA GLU A 171 -8.01 13.01 3.97
C GLU A 171 -9.11 13.20 5.03
N ARG A 172 -8.80 13.88 6.14
CA ARG A 172 -9.78 14.21 7.18
C ARG A 172 -10.81 15.21 6.66
N ASP A 173 -10.38 16.25 5.97
CA ASP A 173 -11.26 17.29 5.44
C ASP A 173 -12.07 16.79 4.24
N GLY A 174 -11.48 15.98 3.36
CA GLY A 174 -12.19 15.32 2.27
C GLY A 174 -13.29 14.36 2.74
N ASN A 175 -13.03 13.59 3.81
CA ASN A 175 -14.05 12.70 4.38
C ASN A 175 -15.22 13.47 5.02
N LYS A 176 -14.98 14.66 5.60
CA LYS A 176 -16.05 15.54 6.12
C LYS A 176 -16.94 16.11 5.02
N LEU A 177 -16.38 16.39 3.84
CA LEU A 177 -17.13 16.88 2.68
C LEU A 177 -17.98 15.77 2.03
N SER A 178 -17.54 14.51 2.06
CA SER A 178 -18.26 13.37 1.48
C SER A 178 -19.28 12.71 2.42
N ASN A 179 -19.15 12.90 3.73
CA ASN A 179 -20.12 12.48 4.75
C ASN A 179 -20.37 13.68 5.68
N PRO A 180 -21.35 14.53 5.36
CA PRO A 180 -21.79 15.58 6.25
C PRO A 180 -22.66 14.92 7.34
N GLU A 181 -22.02 14.44 8.40
CA GLU A 181 -22.66 14.37 9.71
C GLU A 181 -22.29 15.61 10.51
#